data_AF-A0A536NEL3-F1
#
_entry.id   AF-A0A536NEL3-F1
#
_cell.length_a   1.000
_cell.length_b   1.000
_cell.length_c   1.000
_cell.angle_alpha   90.00
_cell.angle_beta   90.00
_cell.angle_gamma   90.00
#
_symmetry.space_group_name_H-M   'P 1'
#
loop_
_entity.id
_entity.type
_entity.pdbx_description
1 polymer ?
#
loop_
_entity_poly.entity_id
_entity_poly.type
_entity_poly.pdbx_seq_one_letter_code
_entity_poly.pdbx_strand_id
1 'polypeptide(L)'
;MDIDPERTLDHRPAELDDVAPEGALRDAPPDPLAPIDPNAPVSGHVPPAESAHRSAALAPEHDWSAAAGLILPAFRPVGTQGMPIEAVDLEALAAAQGKSYTQPLLDEGPCGLAVVYAMSAGGFDIIVNGDHLLSWRITPQDIQDAAIANLAAWSATAPWTDEVSGHRRLLSSDTGEGNDAARILLPEVRAHLVRELGEGGRVLIGLPERLLLLAGSLRPGDEEFAALFGEFVLEHSGAADEPIDRRVFELVDGQLVEFAA
;
A
#
# COMPACT_ATOMS: atom_id res chain seq x y z
N MET A 1 18.37 -51.75 66.26
CA MET A 1 19.35 -52.37 65.36
C MET A 1 20.17 -51.22 64.82
N ASP A 2 21.41 -51.17 65.27
CA ASP A 2 22.31 -50.02 65.19
C ASP A 2 22.60 -49.53 63.78
N ILE A 3 22.58 -48.20 63.61
CA ILE A 3 23.26 -47.50 62.53
C ILE A 3 23.99 -46.29 63.16
N ASP A 4 25.26 -46.55 63.47
CA ASP A 4 26.48 -45.71 63.49
C ASP A 4 26.40 -44.18 63.76
N PRO A 5 27.01 -43.65 64.84
CA PRO A 5 27.05 -42.22 65.18
C PRO A 5 28.27 -41.43 64.67
N GLU A 6 28.94 -41.83 63.57
CA GLU A 6 30.01 -41.01 62.94
C GLU A 6 29.85 -40.83 61.42
N ARG A 7 28.72 -40.24 60.97
CA ARG A 7 28.67 -39.55 59.66
C ARG A 7 28.92 -38.06 59.86
N THR A 8 30.19 -37.69 59.88
CA THR A 8 30.66 -36.32 59.75
C THR A 8 30.11 -35.72 58.46
N LEU A 9 29.27 -34.70 58.61
CA LEU A 9 28.77 -33.86 57.51
C LEU A 9 29.95 -33.02 56.99
N ASP A 10 30.62 -33.47 55.93
CA ASP A 10 31.53 -32.62 55.14
C ASP A 10 30.67 -31.64 54.33
N HIS A 11 30.22 -30.57 54.99
CA HIS A 11 29.47 -29.49 54.37
C HIS A 11 30.46 -28.55 53.70
N ARG A 12 30.96 -28.95 52.51
CA ARG A 12 31.59 -27.99 51.61
C ARG A 12 30.48 -27.16 50.97
N PRO A 13 30.48 -25.83 51.09
CA PRO A 13 29.65 -25.02 50.22
C PRO A 13 30.11 -25.27 48.78
N ALA A 14 29.18 -25.63 47.90
CA ALA A 14 29.44 -25.53 46.47
C ALA A 14 29.79 -24.07 46.20
N GLU A 15 30.98 -23.81 45.65
CA GLU A 15 31.29 -22.53 45.05
C GLU A 15 30.21 -22.26 44.01
N LEU A 16 29.38 -21.26 44.29
CA LEU A 16 28.50 -20.67 43.31
C LEU A 16 29.44 -19.97 42.33
N ASP A 17 29.67 -20.58 41.17
CA ASP A 17 30.24 -19.86 40.03
C ASP A 17 29.33 -18.64 39.78
N ASP A 18 29.87 -17.45 40.03
CA ASP A 18 29.25 -16.16 39.70
C ASP A 18 29.17 -16.02 38.17
N VAL A 19 28.21 -16.72 37.55
CA VAL A 19 27.80 -16.43 36.19
C VAL A 19 26.83 -15.25 36.26
N ALA A 20 27.36 -14.05 36.05
CA ALA A 20 26.53 -12.85 35.94
C ALA A 20 25.50 -13.04 34.80
N PRO A 21 24.22 -12.72 35.01
CA PRO A 21 23.21 -12.85 33.97
C PRO A 21 23.54 -11.95 32.77
N GLU A 22 23.30 -12.46 31.57
CA GLU A 22 23.38 -11.67 30.33
C GLU A 22 22.52 -10.41 30.49
N GLY A 23 23.16 -9.24 30.40
CA GLY A 23 22.49 -7.94 30.53
C GLY A 23 22.65 -7.23 31.88
N ALA A 24 23.53 -7.69 32.78
CA ALA A 24 23.87 -6.91 33.98
C ALA A 24 24.40 -5.51 33.60
N LEU A 25 23.72 -4.46 34.07
CA LEU A 25 24.14 -3.07 33.92
C LEU A 25 25.47 -2.88 34.67
N ARG A 26 26.47 -2.31 34.00
CA ARG A 26 27.79 -2.09 34.60
C ARG A 26 27.70 -0.97 35.64
N ASP A 27 28.17 -1.26 36.86
CA ASP A 27 28.23 -0.27 37.95
C ASP A 27 29.36 0.77 37.79
N ALA A 28 30.22 0.61 36.79
CA ALA A 28 31.29 1.55 36.46
C ALA A 28 31.53 1.66 34.95
N PRO A 29 31.94 2.84 34.45
CA PRO A 29 32.32 3.03 33.04
C PRO A 29 33.56 2.18 32.68
N PRO A 30 33.67 1.67 31.44
CA PRO A 30 34.81 0.87 31.02
C PRO A 30 36.11 1.70 30.98
N ASP A 31 37.21 1.08 31.40
CA ASP A 31 38.55 1.66 31.31
C ASP A 31 38.98 1.74 29.83
N PRO A 32 39.25 2.95 29.29
CA PRO A 32 39.61 3.13 27.88
C PRO A 32 41.01 2.62 27.52
N LEU A 33 41.84 2.26 28.51
CA LEU A 33 43.20 1.75 28.30
C LEU A 33 43.31 0.22 28.49
N ALA A 34 42.24 -0.45 28.87
CA ALA A 34 42.21 -1.90 28.99
C ALA A 34 42.24 -2.57 27.59
N PRO A 35 42.84 -3.77 27.46
CA PRO A 35 42.76 -4.57 26.24
C PRO A 35 41.29 -4.83 25.84
N ILE A 36 41.00 -4.76 24.55
CA ILE A 36 39.64 -5.02 24.04
C ILE A 36 39.30 -6.49 24.29
N ASP A 37 38.29 -6.73 25.12
CA ASP A 37 37.70 -8.06 25.30
C ASP A 37 36.92 -8.44 24.02
N PRO A 38 37.34 -9.51 23.30
CA PRO A 38 36.69 -9.92 22.06
C PRO A 38 35.26 -10.44 22.27
N ASN A 39 34.89 -10.79 23.50
CA ASN A 39 33.56 -11.28 23.85
C ASN A 39 32.71 -10.22 24.56
N ALA A 40 33.19 -8.98 24.67
CA ALA A 40 32.40 -7.91 25.27
C ALA A 40 31.17 -7.61 24.40
N PRO A 41 29.96 -7.50 24.99
CA PRO A 41 28.78 -7.05 24.26
C PRO A 41 29.02 -5.61 23.80
N VAL A 42 29.17 -5.43 22.48
CA VAL A 42 29.32 -4.11 21.87
C VAL A 42 27.95 -3.43 21.93
N SER A 43 27.81 -2.43 22.80
CA SER A 43 26.58 -1.66 22.92
C SER A 43 26.20 -1.04 21.57
N GLY A 44 24.99 -1.34 21.08
CA GLY A 44 24.28 -0.55 20.07
C GLY A 44 24.45 -0.94 18.60
N HIS A 45 25.30 -1.91 18.23
CA HIS A 45 25.39 -2.37 16.85
C HIS A 45 24.63 -3.69 16.67
N VAL A 46 23.34 -3.58 16.33
CA VAL A 46 22.66 -4.66 15.62
C VAL A 46 23.41 -4.83 14.30
N PRO A 47 23.95 -6.02 13.99
CA PRO A 47 24.47 -6.29 12.65
C PRO A 47 23.39 -5.89 11.65
N PRO A 48 23.70 -5.12 10.60
CA PRO A 48 22.68 -4.76 9.62
C PRO A 48 22.01 -6.05 9.14
N ALA A 49 20.68 -6.08 9.12
CA ALA A 49 19.93 -7.23 8.62
C ALA A 49 20.49 -7.62 7.24
N GLU A 50 20.52 -8.91 6.89
CA GLU A 50 21.09 -9.39 5.61
C GLU A 50 20.50 -8.68 4.37
N SER A 51 19.34 -8.02 4.50
CA SER A 51 18.74 -7.13 3.50
C SER A 51 19.54 -5.85 3.21
N ALA A 52 20.46 -5.43 4.08
CA ALA A 52 21.28 -4.22 3.94
C ALA A 52 22.38 -4.32 2.88
N HIS A 53 22.54 -5.48 2.24
CA HIS A 53 23.53 -5.71 1.18
C HIS A 53 22.95 -5.69 -0.23
N ARG A 54 21.71 -5.20 -0.43
CA ARG A 54 21.28 -4.83 -1.78
C ARG A 54 21.86 -3.47 -2.10
N SER A 55 22.66 -3.40 -3.18
CA SER A 55 23.10 -2.14 -3.76
C SER A 55 21.90 -1.22 -3.94
N ALA A 56 22.02 0.07 -3.63
CA ALA A 56 20.97 1.05 -3.91
C ALA A 56 20.52 1.03 -5.38
N ALA A 57 21.43 0.66 -6.30
CA ALA A 57 21.10 0.49 -7.71
C ALA A 57 20.13 -0.67 -8.02
N LEU A 58 19.92 -1.59 -7.05
CA LEU A 58 18.95 -2.68 -7.13
C LEU A 58 17.66 -2.38 -6.35
N ALA A 59 17.53 -1.16 -5.83
CA ALA A 59 16.30 -0.72 -5.19
C ALA A 59 15.22 -0.47 -6.27
N PRO A 60 13.93 -0.70 -5.95
CA PRO A 60 12.83 -0.55 -6.92
C PRO A 60 12.82 0.81 -7.65
N GLU A 61 13.26 1.88 -7.01
CA GLU A 61 13.34 3.23 -7.59
C GLU A 61 14.32 3.32 -8.77
N HIS A 62 15.26 2.39 -8.87
CA HIS A 62 16.35 2.43 -9.83
C HIS A 62 16.36 1.23 -10.78
N ASP A 63 15.77 0.10 -10.39
CA ASP A 63 15.78 -1.13 -11.16
C ASP A 63 14.36 -1.64 -11.48
N TRP A 64 14.09 -1.84 -12.78
CA TRP A 64 12.78 -2.29 -13.25
C TRP A 64 12.42 -3.68 -12.73
N SER A 65 13.38 -4.60 -12.66
CA SER A 65 13.08 -5.98 -12.26
C SER A 65 12.63 -6.07 -10.79
N ALA A 66 13.09 -5.15 -9.96
CA ALA A 66 12.62 -4.96 -8.60
C ALA A 66 11.29 -4.18 -8.52
N ALA A 67 11.06 -3.21 -9.42
CA ALA A 67 9.88 -2.35 -9.42
C ALA A 67 8.62 -3.01 -10.00
N ALA A 68 8.77 -3.80 -11.06
CA ALA A 68 7.68 -4.23 -11.92
C ALA A 68 6.53 -4.92 -11.17
N GLY A 69 6.84 -5.72 -10.15
CA GLY A 69 5.85 -6.42 -9.33
C GLY A 69 5.26 -5.60 -8.17
N LEU A 70 5.69 -4.35 -7.99
CA LEU A 70 5.29 -3.48 -6.88
C LEU A 70 4.42 -2.29 -7.32
N ILE A 71 4.41 -1.98 -8.62
CA ILE A 71 3.69 -0.85 -9.15
C ILE A 71 2.20 -1.18 -9.22
N LEU A 72 1.37 -0.27 -8.70
CA LEU A 72 -0.08 -0.30 -8.80
C LEU A 72 -0.58 1.03 -9.37
N PRO A 73 -1.69 1.02 -10.13
CA PRO A 73 -2.37 2.25 -10.47
C PRO A 73 -3.06 2.79 -9.22
N ALA A 74 -3.05 4.10 -9.05
CA ALA A 74 -3.70 4.80 -7.95
C ALA A 74 -4.43 6.02 -8.50
N PHE A 75 -5.60 6.31 -7.96
CA PHE A 75 -6.28 7.57 -8.28
C PHE A 75 -5.68 8.73 -7.50
N ARG A 76 -5.75 9.91 -8.10
CA ARG A 76 -5.43 11.20 -7.48
C ARG A 76 -6.60 12.16 -7.59
N PRO A 77 -6.64 13.21 -6.73
CA PRO A 77 -7.72 14.18 -6.77
C PRO A 77 -7.92 14.74 -8.18
N VAL A 78 -9.18 14.99 -8.56
CA VAL A 78 -9.50 15.67 -9.82
C VAL A 78 -8.74 17.01 -9.90
N GLY A 79 -8.11 17.27 -11.06
CA GLY A 79 -7.28 18.45 -11.28
C GLY A 79 -5.79 18.26 -10.95
N THR A 80 -5.37 17.06 -10.52
CA THR A 80 -3.95 16.69 -10.38
C THR A 80 -3.19 17.01 -11.67
N GLN A 81 -2.04 17.68 -11.52
CA GLN A 81 -1.18 18.06 -12.63
C GLN A 81 0.01 17.09 -12.71
N GLY A 82 0.35 16.69 -13.94
CA GLY A 82 1.45 15.77 -14.20
C GLY A 82 1.88 15.82 -15.66
N MET A 83 2.81 14.95 -16.02
CA MET A 83 3.18 14.69 -17.41
C MET A 83 2.15 13.69 -17.98
N PRO A 84 1.36 14.07 -19.00
CA PRO A 84 0.43 13.14 -19.63
C PRO A 84 1.20 11.97 -20.22
N ILE A 85 0.78 10.75 -19.88
CA ILE A 85 1.52 9.53 -20.21
C ILE A 85 1.60 9.30 -21.73
N GLU A 86 0.55 9.68 -22.44
CA GLU A 86 0.45 9.62 -23.91
C GLU A 86 1.34 10.64 -24.62
N ALA A 87 1.78 11.69 -23.92
CA ALA A 87 2.66 12.73 -24.44
C ALA A 87 4.15 12.44 -24.18
N VAL A 88 4.48 11.31 -23.56
CA VAL A 88 5.86 10.95 -23.24
C VAL A 88 6.63 10.57 -24.51
N ASP A 89 7.69 11.32 -24.79
CA ASP A 89 8.70 11.00 -25.80
C ASP A 89 10.03 10.68 -25.10
N LEU A 90 10.33 9.38 -24.98
CA LEU A 90 11.54 8.90 -24.29
C LEU A 90 12.84 9.41 -24.93
N GLU A 91 12.88 9.57 -26.26
CA GLU A 91 14.07 10.06 -26.95
C GLU A 91 14.29 11.54 -26.61
N ALA A 92 13.22 12.35 -26.62
CA ALA A 92 13.28 13.75 -26.22
C ALA A 92 13.66 13.89 -24.73
N LEU A 93 13.12 13.03 -23.85
CA LEU A 93 13.47 13.01 -22.43
C LEU A 93 14.97 12.74 -22.24
N ALA A 94 15.50 11.72 -22.91
CA ALA A 94 16.91 11.32 -22.82
C ALA A 94 17.87 12.34 -23.43
N ALA A 95 17.46 13.03 -24.51
CA ALA A 95 18.28 14.03 -25.19
C ALA A 95 18.48 15.32 -24.37
N ALA A 96 17.54 15.66 -23.50
CA ALA A 96 17.59 16.85 -22.66
C ALA A 96 18.47 16.62 -21.41
N GLN A 97 19.79 16.68 -21.62
CA GLN A 97 20.80 16.49 -20.57
C GLN A 97 20.62 17.47 -19.40
N GLY A 98 20.71 16.94 -18.17
CA GLY A 98 20.67 17.71 -16.93
C GLY A 98 19.28 18.19 -16.50
N LYS A 99 18.22 17.81 -17.24
CA LYS A 99 16.83 18.03 -16.82
C LYS A 99 16.34 16.84 -15.99
N SER A 100 15.61 17.13 -14.92
CA SER A 100 14.91 16.12 -14.11
C SER A 100 13.42 16.21 -14.39
N TYR A 101 12.78 15.04 -14.49
CA TYR A 101 11.38 14.85 -14.82
C TYR A 101 10.64 14.27 -13.62
N THR A 102 10.48 15.09 -12.59
CA THR A 102 9.87 14.70 -11.31
C THR A 102 8.35 14.77 -11.29
N GLN A 103 7.72 15.32 -12.32
CA GLN A 103 6.26 15.37 -12.43
C GLN A 103 5.69 13.94 -12.57
N PRO A 104 4.60 13.60 -11.85
CA PRO A 104 3.95 12.31 -11.98
C PRO A 104 3.60 12.00 -13.44
N LEU A 105 3.76 10.74 -13.86
CA LEU A 105 3.06 10.28 -15.05
C LEU A 105 1.56 10.24 -14.75
N LEU A 106 0.77 10.80 -15.65
CA LEU A 106 -0.67 10.95 -15.50
C LEU A 106 -1.38 10.27 -16.66
N ASP A 107 -2.26 9.33 -16.35
CA ASP A 107 -3.16 8.69 -17.29
C ASP A 107 -4.60 9.18 -17.06
N GLU A 108 -5.40 9.16 -18.12
CA GLU A 108 -6.81 9.56 -18.07
C GLU A 108 -7.66 8.35 -17.67
N GLY A 109 -8.19 8.41 -16.44
CA GLY A 109 -9.14 7.43 -15.92
C GLY A 109 -10.59 7.73 -16.30
N PRO A 110 -11.52 6.84 -15.93
CA PRO A 110 -12.94 7.03 -16.20
C PRO A 110 -13.46 8.32 -15.55
N CYS A 111 -14.42 8.97 -16.19
CA CYS A 111 -15.03 10.22 -15.70
C CYS A 111 -14.02 11.36 -15.40
N GLY A 112 -12.87 11.36 -16.09
CA GLY A 112 -11.80 12.35 -15.89
C GLY A 112 -11.03 12.17 -14.59
N LEU A 113 -11.13 11.01 -13.95
CA LEU A 113 -10.32 10.69 -12.77
C LEU A 113 -8.85 10.57 -13.17
N ALA A 114 -7.98 11.22 -12.41
CA ALA A 114 -6.54 11.16 -12.65
C ALA A 114 -5.97 9.82 -12.15
N VAL A 115 -5.28 9.08 -13.01
CA VAL A 115 -4.57 7.85 -12.63
C VAL A 115 -3.07 8.13 -12.63
N VAL A 116 -2.40 7.74 -11.55
CA VAL A 116 -0.94 7.70 -11.45
C VAL A 116 -0.50 6.27 -11.17
N TYR A 117 0.81 6.01 -11.24
CA TYR A 117 1.39 4.72 -10.88
C TYR A 117 2.27 4.89 -9.66
N ALA A 118 2.09 4.04 -8.67
CA ALA A 118 2.70 4.18 -7.36
C ALA A 118 3.32 2.86 -6.88
N MET A 119 4.42 2.97 -6.14
CA MET A 119 4.97 1.89 -5.32
C MET A 119 4.87 2.29 -3.86
N SER A 120 4.33 1.43 -3.00
CA SER A 120 4.27 1.68 -1.56
C SER A 120 5.66 1.53 -0.93
N ALA A 121 6.10 2.54 -0.18
CA ALA A 121 7.40 2.59 0.48
C ALA A 121 7.27 2.71 2.02
N GLY A 122 6.31 1.99 2.61
CA GLY A 122 6.22 1.85 4.07
C GLY A 122 5.92 3.15 4.81
N GLY A 123 4.96 3.93 4.31
CA GLY A 123 4.48 5.18 4.93
C GLY A 123 4.30 6.34 3.95
N PHE A 124 4.80 6.19 2.72
CA PHE A 124 4.57 7.10 1.61
C PHE A 124 4.54 6.31 0.30
N ASP A 125 4.02 6.94 -0.75
CA ASP A 125 4.04 6.39 -2.10
C ASP A 125 5.16 7.02 -2.92
N ILE A 126 5.86 6.18 -3.68
CA ILE A 126 6.77 6.61 -4.73
C ILE A 126 5.97 6.67 -6.02
N ILE A 127 5.76 7.89 -6.52
CA ILE A 127 5.00 8.11 -7.75
C ILE A 127 5.93 8.06 -8.96
N VAL A 128 5.58 7.20 -9.91
CA VAL A 128 6.33 7.01 -11.15
C VAL A 128 6.31 8.31 -11.97
N ASN A 129 7.46 8.65 -12.53
CA ASN A 129 7.69 9.89 -13.28
C ASN A 129 8.67 9.61 -14.43
N GLY A 130 9.02 10.65 -15.21
CA GLY A 130 9.92 10.50 -16.36
C GLY A 130 11.34 10.04 -15.99
N ASP A 131 11.86 10.43 -14.83
CA ASP A 131 13.19 9.99 -14.38
C ASP A 131 13.22 8.48 -14.14
N HIS A 132 12.13 7.91 -13.61
CA HIS A 132 12.00 6.46 -13.46
C HIS A 132 12.00 5.74 -14.81
N LEU A 133 11.27 6.23 -15.81
CA LEU A 133 11.26 5.64 -17.16
C LEU A 133 12.68 5.60 -17.77
N LEU A 134 13.44 6.69 -17.62
CA LEU A 134 14.83 6.78 -18.09
C LEU A 134 15.76 5.83 -17.32
N SER A 135 15.61 5.74 -16.00
CA SER A 135 16.41 4.85 -15.15
C SER A 135 16.15 3.38 -15.48
N TRP A 136 14.88 3.01 -15.57
CA TRP A 136 14.39 1.65 -15.83
C TRP A 136 14.57 1.23 -17.29
N ARG A 137 14.68 2.20 -18.21
CA ARG A 137 14.78 2.00 -19.67
C ARG A 137 13.59 1.23 -20.23
N ILE A 138 12.40 1.65 -19.80
CA ILE A 138 11.11 1.07 -20.21
C ILE A 138 10.21 2.13 -20.83
N THR A 139 9.13 1.66 -21.43
CA THR A 139 8.09 2.50 -22.01
C THR A 139 6.96 2.78 -21.02
N PRO A 140 6.14 3.82 -21.28
CA PRO A 140 4.92 4.02 -20.52
C PRO A 140 3.95 2.83 -20.58
N GLN A 141 3.90 2.11 -21.71
CA GLN A 141 3.08 0.92 -21.86
C GLN A 141 3.51 -0.19 -20.90
N ASP A 142 4.82 -0.38 -20.68
CA ASP A 142 5.33 -1.38 -19.74
C ASP A 142 4.86 -1.10 -18.30
N ILE A 143 4.74 0.19 -17.94
CA ILE A 143 4.18 0.62 -16.64
C ILE A 143 2.70 0.28 -16.56
N GLN A 144 1.91 0.65 -17.57
CA GLN A 144 0.48 0.39 -17.62
C GLN A 144 0.18 -1.11 -17.51
N ASP A 145 0.87 -1.93 -18.29
CA ASP A 145 0.67 -3.38 -18.32
C ASP A 145 1.02 -4.03 -16.98
N ALA A 146 2.18 -3.67 -16.40
CA ALA A 146 2.60 -4.18 -15.10
C ALA A 146 1.63 -3.77 -13.98
N ALA A 147 1.23 -2.50 -13.96
CA ALA A 147 0.33 -1.95 -12.95
C ALA A 147 -1.04 -2.64 -12.97
N ILE A 148 -1.64 -2.79 -14.15
CA ILE A 148 -2.94 -3.46 -14.31
C ILE A 148 -2.84 -4.95 -13.97
N ALA A 149 -1.76 -5.62 -14.37
CA ALA A 149 -1.54 -7.03 -14.02
C ALA A 149 -1.40 -7.23 -12.51
N ASN A 150 -0.65 -6.37 -11.82
CA ASN A 150 -0.49 -6.42 -10.36
C ASN A 150 -1.81 -6.13 -9.65
N LEU A 151 -2.55 -5.11 -10.09
CA LEU A 151 -3.87 -4.79 -9.53
C LEU A 151 -4.83 -5.96 -9.70
N ALA A 152 -4.86 -6.58 -10.88
CA ALA A 152 -5.70 -7.75 -11.15
C ALA A 152 -5.35 -8.94 -10.25
N ALA A 153 -4.06 -9.24 -10.10
CA ALA A 153 -3.58 -10.33 -9.26
C ALA A 153 -3.97 -10.14 -7.78
N TRP A 154 -3.76 -8.93 -7.25
CA TRP A 154 -4.15 -8.60 -5.87
C TRP A 154 -5.68 -8.57 -5.69
N SER A 155 -6.39 -7.90 -6.60
CA SER A 155 -7.86 -7.73 -6.54
C SER A 155 -8.60 -9.07 -6.62
N ALA A 156 -8.03 -10.09 -7.26
CA ALA A 156 -8.60 -11.43 -7.33
C ALA A 156 -8.68 -12.12 -5.96
N THR A 157 -7.83 -11.74 -5.01
CA THR A 157 -7.81 -12.30 -3.64
C THR A 157 -8.30 -11.35 -2.57
N ALA A 158 -8.40 -10.05 -2.89
CA ALA A 158 -8.86 -9.02 -1.96
C ALA A 158 -10.35 -9.24 -1.58
N PRO A 159 -10.68 -9.27 -0.27
CA PRO A 159 -12.04 -9.50 0.19
C PRO A 159 -12.98 -8.36 -0.22
N TRP A 160 -14.28 -8.65 -0.09
CA TRP A 160 -15.36 -7.67 -0.16
C TRP A 160 -16.12 -7.72 1.16
N THR A 161 -16.47 -6.55 1.68
CA THR A 161 -17.44 -6.41 2.75
C THR A 161 -18.82 -6.29 2.11
N ASP A 162 -19.77 -7.13 2.56
CA ASP A 162 -21.15 -7.16 2.05
C ASP A 162 -22.12 -6.81 3.18
N GLU A 163 -22.77 -5.66 3.05
CA GLU A 163 -23.68 -5.12 4.04
C GLU A 163 -25.09 -5.08 3.49
N VAL A 164 -26.04 -5.63 4.25
CA VAL A 164 -27.46 -5.63 3.91
C VAL A 164 -28.25 -5.00 5.05
N SER A 165 -29.02 -3.96 4.74
CA SER A 165 -29.93 -3.29 5.67
C SER A 165 -31.31 -3.15 5.03
N GLY A 166 -32.24 -3.99 5.45
CA GLY A 166 -33.57 -4.08 4.84
C GLY A 166 -33.48 -4.50 3.37
N HIS A 167 -33.79 -3.59 2.46
CA HIS A 167 -33.75 -3.80 1.00
C HIS A 167 -32.52 -3.15 0.33
N ARG A 168 -31.70 -2.43 1.10
CA ARG A 168 -30.47 -1.79 0.63
C ARG A 168 -29.30 -2.75 0.81
N ARG A 169 -28.43 -2.82 -0.20
CA ARG A 169 -27.21 -3.63 -0.20
C ARG A 169 -26.03 -2.75 -0.62
N LEU A 170 -24.93 -2.88 0.10
CA LEU A 170 -23.65 -2.24 -0.15
C LEU A 170 -22.57 -3.31 -0.28
N LEU A 171 -21.67 -3.10 -1.23
CA LEU A 171 -20.39 -3.79 -1.28
C LEU A 171 -19.28 -2.77 -1.12
N SER A 172 -18.33 -3.02 -0.25
CA SER A 172 -17.14 -2.18 -0.09
C SER A 172 -15.84 -2.99 -0.16
N SER A 173 -14.79 -2.32 -0.61
CA SER A 173 -13.41 -2.75 -0.49
C SER A 173 -12.68 -1.71 0.34
N ASP A 174 -12.21 -2.13 1.51
CA ASP A 174 -11.51 -1.33 2.50
C ASP A 174 -10.41 -2.15 3.19
N THR A 175 -9.62 -2.85 2.38
CA THR A 175 -8.63 -3.82 2.88
C THR A 175 -7.50 -3.21 3.70
N GLY A 176 -7.36 -1.88 3.67
CA GLY A 176 -6.27 -1.13 4.31
C GLY A 176 -4.97 -1.17 3.52
N GLU A 177 -4.90 -1.95 2.45
CA GLU A 177 -3.75 -2.06 1.55
C GLU A 177 -3.91 -1.15 0.35
N GLY A 178 -3.72 0.15 0.58
CA GLY A 178 -3.21 1.13 -0.37
C GLY A 178 -3.94 1.42 -1.70
N ASN A 179 -4.90 0.64 -2.22
CA ASN A 179 -5.38 0.78 -3.61
C ASN A 179 -6.79 0.23 -3.89
N ASP A 180 -7.65 0.11 -2.88
CA ASP A 180 -9.02 -0.41 -3.03
C ASP A 180 -9.84 0.35 -4.08
N ALA A 181 -9.76 1.69 -4.10
CA ALA A 181 -10.44 2.51 -5.10
C ALA A 181 -10.06 2.14 -6.54
N ALA A 182 -8.79 1.82 -6.78
CA ALA A 182 -8.26 1.51 -8.10
C ALA A 182 -8.84 0.22 -8.69
N ARG A 183 -9.39 -0.69 -7.87
CA ARG A 183 -10.06 -1.93 -8.33
C ARG A 183 -11.11 -1.65 -9.41
N ILE A 184 -11.79 -0.50 -9.38
CA ILE A 184 -12.80 -0.11 -10.38
C ILE A 184 -12.24 -0.02 -11.81
N LEU A 185 -10.93 0.14 -11.98
CA LEU A 185 -10.27 0.16 -13.29
C LEU A 185 -10.34 -1.21 -13.99
N LEU A 186 -10.49 -2.29 -13.23
CA LEU A 186 -10.59 -3.65 -13.76
C LEU A 186 -12.00 -3.94 -14.31
N PRO A 187 -12.13 -4.40 -15.57
CA PRO A 187 -13.41 -4.83 -16.13
C PRO A 187 -14.10 -5.92 -15.31
N GLU A 188 -13.33 -6.86 -14.73
CA GLU A 188 -13.82 -7.97 -13.93
C GLU A 188 -14.46 -7.50 -12.63
N VAL A 189 -13.92 -6.44 -12.02
CA VAL A 189 -14.48 -5.81 -10.83
C VAL A 189 -15.80 -5.11 -11.17
N ARG A 190 -15.84 -4.35 -12.27
CA ARG A 190 -17.09 -3.72 -12.73
C ARG A 190 -18.17 -4.78 -13.03
N ALA A 191 -17.79 -5.87 -13.69
CA ALA A 191 -18.69 -6.99 -13.96
C ALA A 191 -19.17 -7.69 -12.67
N HIS A 192 -18.28 -7.86 -11.69
CA HIS A 192 -18.63 -8.40 -10.38
C HIS A 192 -19.69 -7.54 -9.68
N LEU A 193 -19.48 -6.22 -9.62
CA LEU A 193 -20.40 -5.28 -8.99
C LEU A 193 -21.77 -5.24 -9.69
N VAL A 194 -21.79 -5.22 -11.03
CA VAL A 194 -23.05 -5.31 -11.81
C VAL A 194 -23.79 -6.61 -11.50
N ARG A 195 -23.08 -7.73 -11.42
CA ARG A 195 -23.69 -9.04 -11.12
C ARG A 195 -24.26 -9.11 -9.71
N GLU A 196 -23.60 -8.51 -8.73
CA GLU A 196 -24.04 -8.56 -7.32
C GLU A 196 -25.12 -7.51 -6.98
N LEU A 197 -25.04 -6.32 -7.57
CA LEU A 197 -25.86 -5.17 -7.16
C LEU A 197 -26.86 -4.70 -8.23
N GLY A 198 -26.68 -5.12 -9.49
CA GLY A 198 -27.46 -4.63 -10.62
C GLY A 198 -28.84 -5.29 -10.79
N GLU A 199 -29.14 -6.37 -10.07
CA GLU A 199 -30.45 -6.99 -10.16
C GLU A 199 -31.53 -6.04 -9.64
N GLY A 200 -32.32 -5.44 -10.53
CA GLY A 200 -33.48 -4.61 -10.21
C GLY A 200 -33.16 -3.22 -9.65
N GLY A 201 -32.00 -2.66 -10.00
CA GLY A 201 -31.59 -1.32 -9.58
C GLY A 201 -30.40 -0.78 -10.39
N ARG A 202 -30.05 0.49 -10.15
CA ARG A 202 -28.83 1.14 -10.66
C ARG A 202 -27.68 0.83 -9.71
N VAL A 203 -26.46 0.67 -10.21
CA VAL A 203 -25.28 0.42 -9.36
C VAL A 203 -24.53 1.72 -9.17
N LEU A 204 -24.63 2.29 -7.97
CA LEU A 204 -23.90 3.49 -7.57
C LEU A 204 -22.49 3.11 -7.14
N ILE A 205 -21.51 3.97 -7.42
CA ILE A 205 -20.10 3.82 -7.07
C ILE A 205 -19.61 5.10 -6.39
N GLY A 206 -18.90 4.94 -5.29
CA GLY A 206 -18.19 6.01 -4.57
C GLY A 206 -16.70 5.69 -4.49
N LEU A 207 -15.87 6.69 -4.76
CA LEU A 207 -14.41 6.62 -4.68
C LEU A 207 -13.89 7.81 -3.86
N PRO A 208 -14.19 7.86 -2.54
CA PRO A 208 -13.87 9.04 -1.73
C PRO A 208 -12.35 9.22 -1.51
N GLU A 209 -11.64 8.11 -1.34
CA GLU A 209 -10.21 8.07 -1.04
C GLU A 209 -9.56 6.77 -1.51
N ARG A 210 -8.23 6.73 -1.49
CA ARG A 210 -7.40 5.62 -1.99
C ARG A 210 -7.79 4.23 -1.45
N LEU A 211 -8.12 4.16 -0.17
CA LEU A 211 -8.38 2.92 0.56
C LEU A 211 -9.85 2.47 0.52
N LEU A 212 -10.72 3.19 -0.19
CA LEU A 212 -12.14 2.90 -0.15
C LEU A 212 -12.75 2.90 -1.54
N LEU A 213 -13.27 1.73 -1.93
CA LEU A 213 -14.24 1.59 -3.00
C LEU A 213 -15.57 1.20 -2.40
N LEU A 214 -16.62 1.98 -2.68
CA LEU A 214 -17.97 1.72 -2.23
C LEU A 214 -18.90 1.53 -3.43
N ALA A 215 -19.77 0.53 -3.35
CA ALA A 215 -20.80 0.28 -4.35
C ALA A 215 -22.15 -0.02 -3.70
N GLY A 216 -23.24 0.48 -4.29
CA GLY A 216 -24.59 0.31 -3.74
C GLY A 216 -25.64 0.03 -4.79
N SER A 217 -26.68 -0.73 -4.42
CA SER A 217 -27.83 -1.00 -5.29
C SER A 217 -28.92 0.04 -5.04
N LEU A 218 -29.11 0.97 -5.98
CA LEU A 218 -30.18 1.97 -5.96
C LEU A 218 -31.45 1.38 -6.58
N ARG A 219 -32.43 1.10 -5.72
CA ARG A 219 -33.75 0.60 -6.12
C ARG A 219 -34.64 1.73 -6.66
N PRO A 220 -35.58 1.43 -7.58
CA PRO A 220 -36.56 2.41 -8.02
C PRO A 220 -37.36 2.97 -6.83
N GLY A 221 -37.43 4.30 -6.71
CA GLY A 221 -38.16 5.01 -5.67
C GLY A 221 -37.46 5.06 -4.30
N ASP A 222 -36.16 4.77 -4.24
CA ASP A 222 -35.34 4.92 -3.03
C ASP A 222 -34.37 6.11 -3.18
N GLU A 223 -34.89 7.32 -3.44
CA GLU A 223 -34.04 8.51 -3.59
C GLU A 223 -33.29 8.87 -2.30
N GLU A 224 -33.84 8.51 -1.13
CA GLU A 224 -33.18 8.67 0.16
C GLU A 224 -31.86 7.89 0.23
N PHE A 225 -31.81 6.68 -0.32
CA PHE A 225 -30.55 5.93 -0.38
C PHE A 225 -29.50 6.63 -1.22
N ALA A 226 -29.87 7.17 -2.38
CA ALA A 226 -28.93 7.91 -3.23
C ALA A 226 -28.37 9.14 -2.49
N ALA A 227 -29.21 9.84 -1.72
CA ALA A 227 -28.79 10.98 -0.91
C ALA A 227 -27.81 10.55 0.21
N LEU A 228 -28.15 9.52 0.99
CA LEU A 228 -27.29 9.00 2.07
C LEU A 228 -25.95 8.46 1.53
N PHE A 229 -25.98 7.78 0.38
CA PHE A 229 -24.77 7.31 -0.30
C PHE A 229 -23.87 8.49 -0.71
N GLY A 230 -24.47 9.53 -1.30
CA GLY A 230 -23.75 10.75 -1.68
C GLY A 230 -23.17 11.51 -0.50
N GLU A 231 -23.93 11.64 0.60
CA GLU A 231 -23.47 12.25 1.85
C GLU A 231 -22.27 11.48 2.41
N PHE A 232 -22.34 10.15 2.45
CA PHE A 232 -21.23 9.32 2.90
C PHE A 232 -19.95 9.53 2.07
N VAL A 233 -20.07 9.54 0.73
CA VAL A 233 -18.93 9.78 -0.17
C VAL A 233 -18.34 11.17 0.05
N LEU A 234 -19.19 12.19 0.18
CA LEU A 234 -18.78 13.56 0.43
C LEU A 234 -18.03 13.69 1.76
N GLU A 235 -18.56 13.11 2.84
CA GLU A 235 -17.97 13.15 4.18
C GLU A 235 -16.64 12.42 4.24
N HIS A 236 -16.56 11.18 3.73
CA HIS A 236 -15.31 10.41 3.70
C HIS A 236 -14.25 11.11 2.86
N SER A 237 -14.60 11.61 1.68
CA SER A 237 -13.67 12.38 0.85
C SER A 237 -13.24 13.68 1.53
N GLY A 238 -14.13 14.33 2.28
CA GLY A 238 -13.82 15.55 3.03
C GLY A 238 -12.86 15.34 4.20
N ALA A 239 -12.84 14.14 4.79
CA ALA A 239 -11.99 13.78 5.93
C ALA A 239 -10.69 13.06 5.54
N ALA A 240 -10.55 12.61 4.29
CA ALA A 240 -9.39 11.87 3.82
C ALA A 240 -8.14 12.74 3.70
N ASP A 241 -6.98 12.17 4.04
CA ASP A 241 -5.67 12.80 3.81
C ASP A 241 -5.37 12.93 2.30
N GLU A 242 -5.81 11.94 1.52
CA GLU A 242 -5.64 11.87 0.06
C GLU A 242 -6.99 11.63 -0.64
N PRO A 243 -7.83 12.67 -0.79
CA PRO A 243 -9.14 12.53 -1.41
C PRO A 243 -9.02 12.25 -2.91
N ILE A 244 -9.93 11.44 -3.45
CA ILE A 244 -10.01 11.18 -4.90
C ILE A 244 -11.11 12.04 -5.52
N ASP A 245 -12.37 11.75 -5.20
CA ASP A 245 -13.52 12.44 -5.79
C ASP A 245 -14.70 12.46 -4.82
N ARG A 246 -15.51 13.51 -4.93
CA ARG A 246 -16.73 13.72 -4.12
C ARG A 246 -18.00 13.34 -4.88
N ARG A 247 -17.89 13.07 -6.18
CA ARG A 247 -19.00 12.68 -7.03
C ARG A 247 -19.41 11.25 -6.74
N VAL A 248 -20.69 10.98 -6.93
CA VAL A 248 -21.21 9.63 -7.07
C VAL A 248 -21.19 9.28 -8.55
N PHE A 249 -20.79 8.05 -8.85
CA PHE A 249 -20.81 7.50 -10.19
C PHE A 249 -21.84 6.37 -10.30
N GLU A 250 -22.14 5.98 -11.52
CA GLU A 250 -22.98 4.83 -11.84
C GLU A 250 -22.25 3.90 -12.80
N LEU A 251 -22.46 2.59 -12.66
CA LEU A 251 -22.08 1.62 -13.69
C LEU A 251 -23.20 1.48 -14.73
N VAL A 252 -22.95 1.98 -15.94
CA VAL A 252 -23.84 1.86 -17.11
C VAL A 252 -23.08 1.14 -18.23
N ASP A 253 -23.62 0.04 -18.73
CA ASP A 253 -22.99 -0.78 -19.78
C ASP A 253 -21.52 -1.16 -19.47
N GLY A 254 -21.22 -1.40 -18.19
CA GLY A 254 -19.87 -1.75 -17.72
C GLY A 254 -18.88 -0.59 -17.69
N GLN A 255 -19.35 0.65 -17.93
CA GLN A 255 -18.58 1.87 -17.84
C GLN A 255 -19.01 2.70 -16.65
N LEU A 256 -18.06 3.44 -16.08
CA LEU A 256 -18.34 4.39 -15.02
C LEU A 256 -18.78 5.72 -15.65
N VAL A 257 -19.94 6.23 -15.25
CA VAL A 257 -20.48 7.53 -15.66
C VAL A 257 -20.84 8.36 -14.44
N GLU A 258 -20.84 9.69 -14.55
CA GLU A 258 -21.29 10.55 -13.46
C GLU A 258 -22.78 10.31 -13.18
N PHE A 259 -23.12 10.08 -11.90
CA PHE A 259 -24.50 9.84 -11.50
C PHE A 259 -25.30 11.15 -11.54
N ALA A 260 -26.28 11.20 -12.42
CA ALA A 260 -27.35 12.19 -12.36
C ALA A 260 -28.51 11.62 -11.53
N ALA A 261 -28.84 12.33 -10.45
CA ALA A 261 -29.99 12.06 -9.58
C ALA A 261 -31.31 12.27 -10.33
#